data_AF-A0A511QXH9-F1
#
_entry.id   AF-A0A511QXH9-F1
#
_cell.length_a   1.000
_cell.length_b   1.000
_cell.length_c   1.000
_cell.angle_alpha   90.00
_cell.angle_beta   90.00
_cell.angle_gamma   90.00
#
_symmetry.space_group_name_H-M   'P 1'
#
loop_
_entity.id
_entity.type
_entity.pdbx_description
1 polymer ?
#
loop_
_entity_poly.entity_id
_entity_poly.type
_entity_poly.pdbx_seq_one_letter_code
_entity_poly.pdbx_strand_id
1 'polypeptide(L)'
;MSNTQSIPSQATLSISSLTMIATYASLYIAQIALFWTAFEKFSGAPEWLTEMLASSPFAPLTGFGWIMIGALELLVLAFVVLSLVKKEFLGHNNGLFLKAAISIGMVALATMAMGTSFANDFASKASFIYYLGAQVVMYLIADRQSQ
;
A
#
# COMPACT_ATOMS: atom_id res chain seq x y z
N MET A 1 44.37 -42.96 -4.40
CA MET A 1 43.72 -41.80 -5.07
C MET A 1 42.37 -41.61 -4.40
N SER A 2 42.26 -40.72 -3.41
CA SER A 2 41.00 -40.48 -2.69
C SER A 2 40.16 -39.46 -3.48
N ASN A 3 39.02 -39.91 -4.00
CA ASN A 3 37.98 -39.03 -4.55
C ASN A 3 37.28 -38.32 -3.38
N THR A 4 37.70 -37.10 -3.06
CA THR A 4 36.90 -36.17 -2.25
C THR A 4 35.82 -35.57 -3.13
N GLN A 5 34.65 -36.20 -3.16
CA GLN A 5 33.44 -35.58 -3.67
C GLN A 5 33.08 -34.40 -2.75
N SER A 6 33.24 -33.19 -3.27
CA SER A 6 32.73 -31.98 -2.63
C SER A 6 31.20 -32.04 -2.65
N ILE A 7 30.61 -32.27 -1.47
CA ILE A 7 29.16 -32.18 -1.27
C ILE A 7 28.73 -30.74 -1.64
N PRO A 8 27.76 -30.55 -2.54
CA PRO A 8 27.28 -29.21 -2.88
C PRO A 8 26.67 -28.59 -1.63
N SER A 9 27.22 -27.43 -1.23
CA SER A 9 26.71 -26.57 -0.15
C SER A 9 25.21 -26.34 -0.37
N GLN A 10 24.37 -26.99 0.44
CA GLN A 10 22.95 -26.67 0.47
C GLN A 10 22.81 -25.25 1.01
N ALA A 11 22.22 -24.35 0.22
CA ALA A 11 21.89 -23.01 0.65
C ALA A 11 20.87 -23.07 1.81
N THR A 12 21.35 -23.13 3.04
CA THR A 12 20.53 -23.07 4.24
C THR A 12 19.97 -21.66 4.37
N LEU A 13 18.69 -21.48 4.05
CA LEU A 13 17.94 -20.26 4.35
C LEU A 13 17.97 -20.01 5.87
N SER A 14 18.49 -18.85 6.27
CA SER A 14 18.53 -18.48 7.69
C SER A 14 17.13 -18.10 8.20
N ILE A 15 16.87 -18.30 9.49
CA ILE A 15 15.62 -17.87 10.15
C ILE A 15 15.40 -16.35 9.99
N SER A 16 16.49 -15.57 9.99
CA SER A 16 16.44 -14.12 9.75
C SER A 16 15.88 -13.80 8.36
N SER A 17 16.37 -14.50 7.32
CA SER A 17 15.90 -14.33 5.94
C SER A 17 14.42 -14.70 5.79
N LEU A 18 13.96 -15.78 6.45
CA LEU A 18 12.55 -16.17 6.44
C LEU A 18 11.66 -15.11 7.11
N THR A 19 12.13 -14.55 8.23
CA THR A 19 11.40 -13.50 8.97
C THR A 19 11.27 -12.23 8.14
N MET A 20 12.33 -11.85 7.42
CA MET A 20 12.30 -10.71 6.51
C MET A 20 11.30 -10.94 5.36
N ILE A 21 11.37 -12.09 4.69
CA ILE A 21 10.45 -12.44 3.60
C ILE A 21 8.99 -12.41 4.10
N ALA A 22 8.72 -13.00 5.27
CA ALA A 22 7.38 -13.02 5.86
C ALA A 22 6.88 -11.60 6.19
N THR A 23 7.77 -10.73 6.68
CA THR A 23 7.46 -9.32 6.97
C THR A 23 7.07 -8.60 5.68
N TYR A 24 7.91 -8.68 4.64
CA TYR A 24 7.61 -8.06 3.34
C TYR A 24 6.34 -8.61 2.70
N ALA A 25 6.14 -9.94 2.74
CA ALA A 25 4.92 -10.55 2.24
C ALA A 25 3.67 -10.00 2.93
N SER A 26 3.73 -9.85 4.27
CA SER A 26 2.64 -9.27 5.05
C SER A 26 2.37 -7.81 4.65
N LEU A 27 3.43 -7.03 4.42
CA LEU A 27 3.30 -5.64 3.98
C LEU A 27 2.68 -5.55 2.58
N TYR A 28 3.10 -6.40 1.64
CA TYR A 28 2.52 -6.44 0.29
C TYR A 28 1.04 -6.81 0.32
N ILE A 29 0.68 -7.86 1.06
CA ILE A 29 -0.72 -8.30 1.18
C ILE A 29 -1.58 -7.17 1.73
N ALA A 30 -1.12 -6.49 2.78
CA ALA A 30 -1.84 -5.37 3.37
C ALA A 30 -2.01 -4.19 2.39
N GLN A 31 -0.98 -3.83 1.62
CA GLN A 31 -1.10 -2.78 0.60
C GLN A 31 -2.08 -3.15 -0.51
N ILE A 32 -1.98 -4.38 -1.02
CA ILE A 32 -2.88 -4.87 -2.06
C ILE A 32 -4.32 -4.89 -1.55
N ALA A 33 -4.56 -5.40 -0.34
CA ALA A 33 -5.88 -5.46 0.25
C ALA A 33 -6.52 -4.07 0.44
N LEU A 34 -5.73 -3.08 0.87
CA LEU A 34 -6.23 -1.71 1.06
C LEU A 34 -6.58 -1.00 -0.25
N PHE A 35 -5.89 -1.31 -1.35
CA PHE A 35 -5.99 -0.54 -2.59
C PHE A 35 -6.45 -1.34 -3.82
N TRP A 36 -6.93 -2.57 -3.62
CA TRP A 36 -7.42 -3.44 -4.70
C TRP A 36 -8.56 -2.79 -5.52
N THR A 37 -9.39 -1.97 -4.87
CA THR A 37 -10.55 -1.31 -5.49
C THR A 37 -10.19 -0.19 -6.46
N ALA A 38 -8.90 0.08 -6.71
CA ALA A 38 -8.44 1.17 -7.58
C ALA A 38 -9.14 1.20 -8.94
N PHE A 39 -9.34 0.03 -9.55
CA PHE A 39 -9.93 -0.10 -10.88
C PHE A 39 -11.41 0.29 -10.93
N GLU A 40 -12.15 0.05 -9.86
CA GLU A 40 -13.58 0.39 -9.77
C GLU A 40 -13.78 1.91 -9.87
N LYS A 41 -12.81 2.68 -9.37
CA LYS A 41 -12.89 4.15 -9.32
C LYS A 41 -12.83 4.82 -10.70
N PHE A 42 -12.29 4.14 -11.70
CA PHE A 42 -12.29 4.63 -13.09
C PHE A 42 -13.62 4.43 -13.82
N SER A 43 -14.56 3.69 -13.22
CA SER A 43 -15.92 3.52 -13.77
C SER A 43 -16.86 4.69 -13.42
N GLY A 44 -16.37 5.68 -12.66
CA GLY A 44 -17.14 6.84 -12.21
C GLY A 44 -17.42 6.82 -10.70
N ALA A 45 -17.75 7.98 -10.16
CA ALA A 45 -18.16 8.12 -8.76
C ALA A 45 -19.53 7.46 -8.55
N PRO A 46 -19.69 6.59 -7.55
CA PRO A 46 -20.97 5.96 -7.26
C PRO A 46 -21.99 6.99 -6.73
N GLU A 47 -23.28 6.73 -6.95
CA GLU A 47 -24.36 7.67 -6.59
C GLU A 47 -24.33 8.04 -5.11
N TRP A 48 -24.14 7.07 -4.21
CA TRP A 48 -24.07 7.33 -2.77
C TRP A 48 -22.98 8.35 -2.39
N LEU A 49 -21.84 8.37 -3.11
CA LEU A 49 -20.76 9.32 -2.85
C LEU A 49 -21.13 10.72 -3.34
N THR A 50 -21.76 10.79 -4.51
CA THR A 50 -22.27 12.05 -5.07
C THR A 50 -23.33 12.66 -4.17
N GLU A 51 -24.26 11.85 -3.66
CA GLU A 51 -25.29 12.28 -2.71
C GLU A 51 -24.68 12.73 -1.39
N MET A 52 -23.74 11.95 -0.85
CA MET A 52 -23.06 12.27 0.41
C MET A 52 -22.30 13.61 0.35
N LEU A 53 -21.74 13.96 -0.81
CA LEU A 53 -21.02 15.20 -1.03
C LEU A 53 -21.86 16.33 -1.64
N ALA A 54 -23.16 16.13 -1.89
CA ALA A 54 -24.00 17.10 -2.58
C ALA A 54 -24.10 18.46 -1.87
N SER A 55 -24.00 18.47 -0.53
CA SER A 55 -24.03 19.68 0.30
C SER A 55 -22.64 20.30 0.55
N SER A 56 -21.57 19.64 0.09
CA SER A 56 -20.20 20.10 0.25
C SER A 56 -19.83 21.18 -0.77
N PRO A 57 -18.95 22.14 -0.42
CA PRO A 57 -18.39 23.08 -1.39
C PRO A 57 -17.61 22.41 -2.54
N PHE A 58 -17.28 21.12 -2.39
CA PHE A 58 -16.56 20.33 -3.39
C PHE A 58 -17.46 19.42 -4.24
N ALA A 59 -18.80 19.52 -4.12
CA ALA A 59 -19.74 18.69 -4.90
C ALA A 59 -19.43 18.64 -6.41
N PRO A 60 -19.07 19.75 -7.10
CA PRO A 60 -18.74 19.71 -8.53
C PRO A 60 -17.47 18.92 -8.85
N LEU A 61 -16.60 18.72 -7.85
CA LEU A 61 -15.31 18.04 -8.00
C LEU A 61 -15.36 16.58 -7.55
N THR A 62 -16.50 16.06 -7.08
CA THR A 62 -16.62 14.68 -6.57
C THR A 62 -16.12 13.64 -7.58
N GLY A 63 -16.55 13.73 -8.84
CA GLY A 63 -16.11 12.80 -9.89
C GLY A 63 -14.60 12.87 -10.16
N PHE A 64 -14.05 14.08 -10.23
CA PHE A 64 -12.61 14.27 -10.41
C PHE A 64 -11.81 13.75 -9.21
N GLY A 65 -12.25 14.06 -7.98
CA GLY A 65 -11.63 13.59 -6.75
C GLY A 65 -11.64 12.06 -6.65
N TRP A 66 -12.74 11.42 -7.04
CA TRP A 66 -12.85 9.96 -7.07
C TRP A 66 -11.85 9.31 -8.02
N ILE A 67 -11.71 9.84 -9.24
CA ILE A 67 -10.73 9.37 -10.22
C ILE A 67 -9.30 9.60 -9.71
N MET A 68 -9.03 10.76 -9.09
CA MET A 68 -7.72 11.05 -8.50
C MET A 68 -7.35 10.07 -7.39
N ILE A 69 -8.30 9.68 -6.54
CA ILE A 69 -8.09 8.60 -5.56
C ILE A 69 -7.77 7.30 -6.29
N GLY A 70 -8.55 6.92 -7.31
CA GLY A 70 -8.27 5.73 -8.13
C GLY A 70 -6.87 5.73 -8.75
N ALA A 71 -6.39 6.88 -9.23
CA ALA A 71 -5.05 7.03 -9.77
C ALA A 71 -3.96 6.86 -8.69
N LEU A 72 -4.15 7.41 -7.49
CA LEU A 72 -3.24 7.21 -6.37
C LEU A 72 -3.19 5.74 -5.96
N GLU A 73 -4.34 5.08 -5.80
CA GLU A 73 -4.41 3.67 -5.44
C GLU A 73 -3.76 2.77 -6.49
N LEU A 74 -3.99 3.06 -7.78
CA LEU A 74 -3.34 2.35 -8.88
C LEU A 74 -1.82 2.53 -8.84
N LEU A 75 -1.36 3.74 -8.52
CA LEU A 75 0.06 4.03 -8.36
C LEU A 75 0.66 3.23 -7.20
N VAL A 76 -0.04 3.11 -6.07
CA VAL A 76 0.38 2.24 -4.94
C VAL A 76 0.57 0.80 -5.43
N LEU A 77 -0.42 0.24 -6.11
CA LEU A 77 -0.33 -1.13 -6.65
C LEU A 77 0.82 -1.29 -7.63
N ALA A 78 1.04 -0.31 -8.52
CA ALA A 78 2.16 -0.32 -9.45
C ALA A 78 3.52 -0.35 -8.71
N PHE A 79 3.67 0.44 -7.65
CA PHE A 79 4.88 0.44 -6.81
C PHE A 79 5.07 -0.88 -6.05
N VAL A 80 3.99 -1.52 -5.58
CA VAL A 80 4.05 -2.86 -4.98
C VAL A 80 4.54 -3.89 -6.00
N VAL A 81 4.01 -3.87 -7.22
CA VAL A 81 4.46 -4.77 -8.31
C VAL A 81 5.93 -4.51 -8.65
N LEU A 82 6.35 -3.25 -8.75
CA LEU A 82 7.75 -2.90 -8.98
C LEU A 82 8.66 -3.40 -7.85
N SER A 83 8.24 -3.27 -6.60
CA SER A 83 8.97 -3.80 -5.43
C SER A 83 9.15 -5.33 -5.52
N LEU A 84 8.09 -6.06 -5.91
CA LEU A 84 8.14 -7.51 -6.13
C LEU A 84 9.09 -7.89 -7.27
N VAL A 85 9.02 -7.21 -8.42
CA VAL A 85 9.90 -7.44 -9.59
C VAL A 85 11.35 -7.15 -9.25
N LYS A 86 11.61 -6.10 -8.47
CA LYS A 86 12.94 -5.73 -7.98
C LYS A 86 13.40 -6.58 -6.79
N LYS A 87 12.56 -7.49 -6.30
CA LYS A 87 12.83 -8.43 -5.22
C LYS A 87 13.32 -7.74 -3.94
N GLU A 88 12.71 -6.61 -3.58
CA GLU A 88 13.12 -5.85 -2.38
C GLU A 88 12.99 -6.69 -1.08
N PHE A 89 12.09 -7.68 -1.08
CA PHE A 89 11.93 -8.65 0.01
C PHE A 89 13.17 -9.53 0.28
N LEU A 90 14.18 -9.52 -0.60
CA LEU A 90 15.46 -10.22 -0.38
C LEU A 90 16.46 -9.38 0.42
N GLY A 91 16.14 -8.13 0.78
CA GLY A 91 16.98 -7.30 1.65
C GLY A 91 18.23 -6.70 0.99
N HIS A 92 18.42 -6.86 -0.33
CA HIS A 92 19.57 -6.29 -1.03
C HIS A 92 19.40 -4.81 -1.44
N ASN A 93 18.19 -4.27 -1.35
CA ASN A 93 17.85 -2.90 -1.74
C ASN A 93 17.18 -2.16 -0.57
N ASN A 94 17.22 -0.83 -0.62
CA ASN A 94 16.72 0.07 0.43
C ASN A 94 15.17 0.13 0.57
N GLY A 95 14.44 -0.87 0.05
CA GLY A 95 12.97 -0.94 0.09
C GLY A 95 12.25 0.28 -0.50
N LEU A 96 12.89 0.97 -1.45
CA LEU A 96 12.44 2.26 -1.97
C LEU A 96 11.03 2.18 -2.57
N PHE A 97 10.75 1.15 -3.36
CA PHE A 97 9.46 1.04 -4.05
C PHE A 97 8.34 0.69 -3.08
N LEU A 98 8.59 -0.20 -2.11
CA LEU A 98 7.61 -0.48 -1.05
C LEU A 98 7.35 0.76 -0.17
N LYS A 99 8.39 1.50 0.22
CA LYS A 99 8.23 2.73 0.99
C LYS A 99 7.46 3.80 0.20
N ALA A 100 7.72 3.93 -1.10
CA ALA A 100 6.96 4.81 -1.96
C ALA A 100 5.47 4.41 -2.05
N ALA A 101 5.18 3.11 -2.23
CA ALA A 101 3.81 2.58 -2.22
C ALA A 101 3.07 2.97 -0.93
N ILE A 102 3.68 2.70 0.23
CA ILE A 102 3.11 3.03 1.55
C ILE A 102 2.85 4.54 1.68
N SER A 103 3.82 5.38 1.28
CA SER A 103 3.69 6.84 1.35
C SER A 103 2.57 7.39 0.48
N ILE A 104 2.43 6.90 -0.75
CA ILE A 104 1.35 7.31 -1.65
C ILE A 104 0.00 6.84 -1.09
N GLY A 105 -0.05 5.64 -0.50
CA GLY A 105 -1.22 5.12 0.18
C GLY A 105 -1.67 5.99 1.36
N MET A 106 -0.73 6.53 2.14
CA MET A 106 -1.03 7.50 3.19
C MET A 106 -1.70 8.76 2.64
N VAL A 107 -1.23 9.27 1.49
CA VAL A 107 -1.85 10.42 0.83
C VAL A 107 -3.27 10.10 0.38
N ALA A 108 -3.50 8.95 -0.25
CA ALA A 108 -4.83 8.52 -0.69
C ALA A 108 -5.83 8.43 0.49
N LEU A 109 -5.41 7.82 1.60
CA LEU A 109 -6.22 7.71 2.82
C LEU A 109 -6.47 9.06 3.48
N ALA A 110 -5.47 9.95 3.51
CA ALA A 110 -5.65 11.31 4.03
C ALA A 110 -6.67 12.10 3.21
N THR A 111 -6.61 12.00 1.87
CA THR A 111 -7.57 12.63 0.98
C THR A 111 -8.98 12.08 1.19
N MET A 112 -9.13 10.76 1.33
CA MET A 112 -10.43 10.15 1.64
C MET A 112 -10.98 10.60 3.01
N ALA A 113 -10.16 10.62 4.05
CA ALA A 113 -10.53 11.12 5.38
C ALA A 113 -10.98 12.59 5.35
N MET A 114 -10.29 13.41 4.55
CA MET A 114 -10.67 14.80 4.33
C MET A 114 -12.01 14.90 3.58
N GLY A 115 -12.21 14.14 2.51
CA GLY A 115 -13.47 14.07 1.77
C GLY A 115 -14.65 13.71 2.68
N THR A 116 -14.50 12.68 3.50
CA THR A 116 -15.53 12.27 4.48
C THR A 116 -15.81 13.34 5.55
N SER A 117 -14.84 14.22 5.85
CA SER A 117 -15.06 15.34 6.77
C SER A 117 -16.02 16.38 6.19
N PHE A 118 -15.94 16.64 4.88
CA PHE A 118 -16.88 17.55 4.21
C PHE A 118 -18.26 16.93 3.98
N ALA A 119 -18.32 15.60 3.95
CA ALA A 119 -19.53 14.80 3.84
C ALA A 119 -20.24 14.56 5.20
N ASN A 120 -19.68 15.03 6.32
CA ASN A 120 -20.14 14.73 7.69
C ASN A 120 -20.23 13.22 8.01
N ASP A 121 -19.50 12.37 7.28
CA ASP A 121 -19.42 10.93 7.53
C ASP A 121 -18.25 10.63 8.48
N PHE A 122 -18.54 10.74 9.77
CA PHE A 122 -17.54 10.52 10.82
C PHE A 122 -17.13 9.05 10.98
N ALA A 123 -17.99 8.10 10.59
CA ALA A 123 -17.70 6.67 10.69
C ALA A 123 -16.60 6.29 9.68
N SER A 124 -16.80 6.62 8.40
CA SER A 124 -15.79 6.37 7.37
C SER A 124 -14.50 7.16 7.62
N LYS A 125 -14.62 8.41 8.11
CA LYS A 125 -13.46 9.21 8.52
C LYS A 125 -12.59 8.49 9.55
N ALA A 126 -13.21 7.94 10.60
CA ALA A 126 -12.47 7.23 11.65
C ALA A 126 -11.73 6.01 11.10
N SER A 127 -12.36 5.25 10.20
CA SER A 127 -11.73 4.12 9.51
C SER A 127 -10.53 4.56 8.66
N PHE A 128 -10.65 5.63 7.88
CA PHE A 128 -9.53 6.12 7.07
C PHE A 128 -8.36 6.62 7.92
N ILE A 129 -8.63 7.29 9.04
CA ILE A 129 -7.59 7.70 9.99
C ILE A 129 -6.91 6.48 10.64
N TYR A 130 -7.69 5.45 11.00
CA TYR A 130 -7.15 4.20 11.52
C TYR A 130 -6.19 3.54 10.53
N TYR A 131 -6.59 3.41 9.26
CA TYR A 131 -5.73 2.83 8.22
C TYR A 131 -4.54 3.73 7.88
N LEU A 132 -4.66 5.05 7.98
CA LEU A 132 -3.53 5.96 7.87
C LEU A 132 -2.50 5.73 8.99
N GLY A 133 -2.96 5.54 10.23
CA GLY A 133 -2.09 5.15 11.35
C GLY A 133 -1.41 3.80 11.11
N ALA A 134 -2.15 2.81 10.59
CA ALA A 134 -1.59 1.52 10.22
C ALA A 134 -0.50 1.64 9.14
N GLN A 135 -0.71 2.50 8.14
CA GLN A 135 0.27 2.78 7.08
C GLN A 135 1.56 3.41 7.64
N VAL A 136 1.47 4.30 8.64
CA VAL A 136 2.66 4.84 9.33
C VAL A 136 3.47 3.71 9.98
N VAL A 137 2.80 2.80 10.69
CA VAL A 137 3.48 1.64 11.30
C VAL A 137 4.12 0.75 10.24
N MET A 138 3.41 0.48 9.14
CA MET A 138 3.94 -0.27 8.01
C MET A 138 5.17 0.40 7.40
N TYR A 139 5.17 1.73 7.26
CA TYR A 139 6.32 2.50 6.78
C TYR A 139 7.53 2.32 7.68
N LEU A 140 7.35 2.45 9.00
CA LEU A 140 8.43 2.29 9.97
C LEU A 140 9.01 0.87 9.95
N ILE A 141 8.16 -0.15 9.79
CA ILE A 141 8.60 -1.54 9.65
C ILE A 141 9.40 -1.70 8.35
N ALA A 142 8.89 -1.18 7.22
CA ALA A 142 9.58 -1.25 5.93
C ALA A 142 10.95 -0.54 5.99
N ASP A 143 11.02 0.62 6.63
CA ASP A 143 12.27 1.36 6.80
C ASP A 143 13.27 0.61 7.67
N ARG A 144 12.83 0.06 8.80
CA ARG A 144 13.68 -0.76 9.69
C ARG A 144 14.26 -2.00 8.98
N GLN A 145 13.49 -2.63 8.09
CA GLN A 145 13.94 -3.82 7.35
C GLN A 145 14.82 -3.48 6.14
N SER A 146 14.98 -2.19 5.82
CA SER A 146 15.75 -1.70 4.67
C SER A 146 17.11 -1.10 5.07
N GLN A 147 17.45 -1.11 6.36
CA GLN A 147 18.72 -0.67 6.93
C GLN A 147 19.60 -1.89 7.25
#